data_AF-A0AA90T4L0-F1
#
_entry.id   AF-A0AA90T4L0-F1
#
_cell.length_a   1.000
_cell.length_b   1.000
_cell.length_c   1.000
_cell.angle_alpha   90.00
_cell.angle_beta   90.00
_cell.angle_gamma   90.00
#
_symmetry.space_group_name_H-M   'P 1'
#
loop_
_entity.id
_entity.type
_entity.pdbx_description
1 polymer ?
#
loop_
_entity_poly.entity_id
_entity_poly.type
_entity_poly.pdbx_seq_one_letter_code
_entity_poly.pdbx_strand_id
1 'polypeptide(L)'
;MMKLDVNSIYSNYQTDKVLKQSDLKGDDKKLKKQTDEFEALILKFFLDTSLKLDNPLYPKEAGTEIYQAMYKENLSKELSGSFGYSELLFNFLKEQEVGKR
;
A
#
# COMPACT_ATOMS: atom_id res chain seq x y z
N MET A 1 -23.79 2.41 -9.68
CA MET A 1 -23.00 1.79 -8.59
C MET A 1 -21.75 1.19 -9.22
N MET A 2 -20.61 1.84 -9.10
CA MET A 2 -19.34 1.40 -9.68
C MET A 2 -18.88 0.16 -8.90
N LYS A 3 -18.90 -1.01 -9.55
CA LYS A 3 -18.30 -2.22 -9.00
C LYS A 3 -16.79 -2.10 -9.23
N LEU A 4 -16.05 -1.88 -8.15
CA LEU A 4 -14.59 -1.88 -8.19
C LEU A 4 -14.14 -3.29 -8.60
N ASP A 5 -13.54 -3.40 -9.78
CA ASP A 5 -12.88 -4.64 -10.19
C ASP A 5 -11.57 -4.75 -9.42
N VAL A 6 -11.63 -5.46 -8.30
CA VAL A 6 -10.46 -5.72 -7.44
C VAL A 6 -9.33 -6.39 -8.23
N ASN A 7 -9.65 -7.13 -9.30
CA ASN A 7 -8.67 -7.86 -10.11
C ASN A 7 -7.82 -6.95 -11.00
N SER A 8 -8.32 -5.80 -11.44
CA SER A 8 -7.54 -4.83 -12.21
C SER A 8 -6.59 -3.98 -11.35
N ILE A 9 -6.79 -3.97 -10.03
CA ILE A 9 -5.92 -3.27 -9.08
C ILE A 9 -4.68 -4.11 -8.77
N TYR A 10 -4.79 -5.45 -8.77
CA TYR A 10 -3.67 -6.35 -8.52
C TYR A 10 -2.63 -6.39 -9.65
N SER A 11 -2.95 -5.93 -10.86
CA SER A 11 -2.14 -6.14 -12.07
C SER A 11 -1.22 -4.99 -12.49
N ASN A 12 -1.09 -3.90 -11.71
CA ASN A 12 -0.16 -2.82 -12.04
C ASN A 12 1.16 -2.92 -11.25
N TYR A 13 2.13 -3.60 -11.88
CA TYR A 13 3.59 -3.37 -11.83
C TYR A 13 4.38 -3.59 -10.52
N GLN A 14 3.76 -3.67 -9.33
CA GLN A 14 4.50 -3.72 -8.05
C GLN A 14 4.20 -4.95 -7.16
N THR A 15 3.08 -5.64 -7.35
CA THR A 15 2.73 -6.85 -6.58
C THR A 15 3.73 -7.99 -6.77
N ASP A 16 4.16 -8.23 -8.01
CA ASP A 16 5.17 -9.26 -8.31
C ASP A 16 6.52 -8.96 -7.68
N LYS A 17 6.88 -7.68 -7.49
CA LYS A 17 8.15 -7.29 -6.87
C LYS A 17 8.11 -7.47 -5.34
N VAL A 18 6.96 -7.23 -4.73
CA VAL A 18 6.71 -7.49 -3.30
C VAL A 18 6.65 -9.00 -3.02
N LEU A 19 6.06 -9.78 -3.92
CA LEU A 19 5.85 -11.23 -3.74
C LEU A 19 7.05 -12.11 -4.17
N LYS A 20 7.94 -11.65 -5.07
CA LYS A 20 9.13 -12.40 -5.55
C LYS A 20 10.36 -12.31 -4.63
N GLN A 21 10.20 -12.37 -3.30
CA GLN A 21 11.33 -12.57 -2.39
C GLN A 21 11.16 -13.86 -1.61
N SER A 22 11.55 -14.96 -2.26
CA SER A 22 11.54 -16.33 -1.75
C SER A 22 12.60 -16.62 -0.66
N ASP A 23 13.15 -15.59 -0.02
CA ASP A 23 14.14 -15.75 1.05
C ASP A 23 14.03 -14.58 2.05
N LEU A 24 12.97 -14.64 2.86
CA LEU A 24 12.73 -13.75 3.99
C LEU A 24 13.22 -14.35 5.31
N LYS A 25 13.65 -15.62 5.31
CA LYS A 25 14.19 -16.28 6.48
C LYS A 25 15.50 -15.63 6.90
N GLY A 26 15.45 -14.88 8.00
CA GLY A 26 16.64 -14.36 8.68
C GLY A 26 17.01 -12.90 8.38
N ASP A 27 16.22 -12.17 7.60
CA ASP A 27 16.39 -10.72 7.42
C ASP A 27 15.14 -9.95 7.86
N ASP A 28 15.05 -9.73 9.18
CA ASP A 28 13.94 -9.01 9.81
C ASP A 28 13.78 -7.58 9.28
N LYS A 29 14.88 -6.94 8.84
CA LYS A 29 14.84 -5.58 8.28
C LYS A 29 14.13 -5.58 6.93
N LYS A 30 14.42 -6.57 6.09
CA LYS A 30 13.76 -6.75 4.79
C LYS A 30 12.30 -7.15 4.96
N LEU A 31 12.00 -8.04 5.91
CA LEU A 31 10.63 -8.40 6.24
C LEU A 31 9.82 -7.19 6.72
N LYS A 32 10.37 -6.39 7.64
CA LYS A 32 9.73 -5.16 8.12
C LYS A 32 9.49 -4.15 7.00
N LYS A 33 10.47 -3.97 6.11
CA LYS A 33 10.32 -3.11 4.93
C LYS A 33 9.14 -3.55 4.05
N GLN A 34 8.97 -4.85 3.83
CA GLN A 34 7.85 -5.35 3.04
C GLN A 34 6.50 -5.15 3.72
N THR A 35 6.42 -5.28 5.04
CA THR A 35 5.18 -5.02 5.78
C THR A 35 4.84 -3.54 5.83
N ASP A 36 5.85 -2.65 5.87
CA ASP A 36 5.66 -1.21 5.70
C ASP A 36 5.19 -0.85 4.27
N GLU A 37 5.74 -1.49 3.24
CA GLU A 37 5.28 -1.31 1.85
C GLU A 37 3.82 -1.77 1.67
N PHE A 38 3.44 -2.86 2.34
CA PHE A 38 2.07 -3.36 2.36
C PHE A 38 1.09 -2.38 3.05
N GLU A 39 1.45 -1.85 4.22
CA GLU A 39 0.64 -0.86 4.91
C GLU A 39 0.47 0.42 4.06
N ALA A 40 1.52 0.87 3.39
CA ALA A 40 1.44 2.02 2.47
C ALA A 40 0.45 1.80 1.31
N LEU A 41 0.35 0.56 0.80
CA LEU A 41 -0.61 0.21 -0.25
C LEU A 41 -2.06 0.26 0.26
N ILE A 42 -2.30 -0.28 1.46
CA ILE A 42 -3.61 -0.21 2.11
C ILE A 42 -4.02 1.24 2.35
N LEU A 43 -3.11 2.05 2.90
CA LEU A 43 -3.38 3.47 3.16
C LEU A 43 -3.67 4.23 1.86
N LYS A 44 -2.96 3.92 0.78
CA LYS A 44 -3.25 4.50 -0.54
C LYS A 44 -4.68 4.19 -0.98
N PHE A 45 -5.12 2.94 -0.85
CA PHE A 45 -6.49 2.55 -1.19
C PHE A 45 -7.54 3.29 -0.36
N PHE A 46 -7.29 3.46 0.94
CA PHE A 46 -8.17 4.25 1.82
C PHE A 46 -8.21 5.73 1.42
N LEU A 47 -7.06 6.32 1.12
CA LEU A 47 -6.96 7.71 0.66
C LEU A 47 -7.62 7.91 -0.71
N ASP A 48 -7.50 6.94 -1.62
CA ASP A 48 -8.16 6.98 -2.92
C ASP A 48 -9.68 7.01 -2.78
N THR A 49 -10.23 6.26 -1.83
CA THR A 49 -11.66 6.21 -1.55
C THR A 49 -12.16 7.44 -0.79
N SER A 50 -11.37 7.93 0.17
CA SER A 50 -11.81 8.95 1.13
C SER A 50 -11.50 10.37 0.66
N LEU A 51 -10.34 10.60 0.06
CA LEU A 51 -9.86 11.92 -0.33
C LEU A 51 -10.25 12.24 -1.77
N LYS A 52 -11.49 12.66 -1.97
CA LYS A 52 -12.00 13.16 -3.25
C LYS A 52 -11.70 14.65 -3.36
N LEU A 53 -10.51 14.99 -3.87
CA LEU A 53 -10.05 16.37 -4.09
C LEU A 53 -10.72 17.04 -5.31
N ASP A 54 -11.95 16.61 -5.63
CA ASP A 54 -12.72 17.17 -6.74
C ASP A 54 -13.30 18.51 -6.29
N ASN A 55 -12.92 19.60 -6.97
CA ASN A 55 -13.55 20.90 -6.75
C ASN A 55 -14.74 21.04 -7.73
N PRO A 56 -16.00 21.02 -7.26
CA PRO A 56 -17.16 21.08 -8.15
C PRO A 56 -17.33 22.44 -8.83
N LEU A 57 -16.63 23.49 -8.38
CA LEU A 57 -16.78 24.85 -8.88
C LEU A 57 -15.86 25.18 -10.06
N TYR A 58 -14.80 24.41 -10.29
CA TYR A 58 -13.84 24.66 -11.37
C TYR A 58 -13.62 23.41 -12.22
N PRO A 59 -13.45 23.56 -13.55
CA PRO A 59 -13.11 22.44 -14.41
C PRO A 59 -11.75 21.85 -14.01
N LYS A 60 -11.59 20.53 -14.14
CA LYS A 60 -10.32 19.84 -13.90
C LYS A 60 -9.25 20.39 -14.83
N GLU A 61 -8.13 20.84 -14.27
CA GLU A 61 -6.98 21.29 -15.04
C GLU A 61 -6.21 20.09 -15.61
N ALA A 62 -5.45 20.32 -16.69
CA ALA A 62 -4.62 19.28 -17.27
C ALA A 62 -3.55 18.82 -16.25
N GLY A 63 -3.49 17.51 -15.98
CA GLY A 63 -2.51 16.93 -15.05
C GLY A 63 -2.93 16.94 -13.57
N THR A 64 -4.07 17.54 -13.21
CA THR A 64 -4.58 17.51 -11.82
C THR A 64 -4.67 16.08 -11.27
N GLU A 65 -5.13 15.13 -12.10
CA GLU A 65 -5.26 13.72 -11.69
C GLU A 65 -3.91 13.07 -11.37
N ILE A 66 -2.85 13.44 -12.10
CA ILE A 66 -1.49 12.95 -11.88
C ILE A 66 -0.97 13.49 -10.55
N TYR A 67 -1.12 14.79 -10.30
CA TYR A 67 -0.69 15.41 -9.04
C TYR A 67 -1.41 14.82 -7.83
N GLN A 68 -2.73 14.61 -7.93
CA GLN A 68 -3.50 13.99 -6.87
C GLN A 68 -3.05 12.55 -6.59
N ALA A 69 -2.78 11.75 -7.63
CA ALA A 69 -2.29 10.39 -7.47
C ALA A 69 -0.90 10.36 -6.80
N MET A 70 0.02 11.23 -7.22
CA MET A 70 1.35 11.37 -6.61
C MET A 70 1.27 11.83 -5.15
N TYR A 71 0.39 12.79 -4.86
CA TYR A 71 0.17 13.28 -3.50
C TYR A 71 -0.32 12.16 -2.57
N LYS A 72 -1.35 11.41 -2.99
CA LYS A 72 -1.87 10.29 -2.21
C LYS A 72 -0.83 9.18 -2.01
N GLU A 73 0.00 8.91 -3.02
CA GLU A 73 1.09 7.94 -2.91
C GLU A 73 2.19 8.36 -1.93
N ASN A 74 2.60 9.63 -1.96
CA ASN A 74 3.59 10.13 -1.02
C ASN A 74 3.04 10.15 0.40
N LEU A 75 1.80 10.63 0.57
CA LEU A 75 1.12 10.65 1.85
C LEU A 75 0.96 9.23 2.41
N SER A 76 0.60 8.24 1.59
CA SER A 76 0.45 6.87 2.06
C SER A 76 1.77 6.24 2.52
N LYS A 77 2.89 6.58 1.86
CA LYS A 77 4.23 6.16 2.27
C LYS A 77 4.68 6.82 3.57
N GLU A 78 4.44 8.12 3.71
CA GLU A 78 4.78 8.87 4.94
C GLU A 78 3.98 8.39 6.16
N LEU A 79 2.71 8.04 5.96
CA LEU A 79 1.84 7.53 7.01
C LEU A 79 2.10 6.05 7.35
N SER A 80 2.77 5.31 6.47
CA SER A 80 3.07 3.90 6.70
C SER A 80 3.98 3.71 7.93
N GLY A 81 3.77 2.62 8.66
CA GLY A 81 4.42 2.34 9.94
C GLY A 81 3.74 3.01 11.16
N SER A 82 2.91 4.04 10.95
CA SER A 82 2.23 4.75 12.05
C SER A 82 0.85 4.17 12.42
N PHE A 83 0.22 3.42 11.51
CA PHE A 83 -1.13 2.87 11.70
C PHE A 83 -1.13 1.49 12.38
N GLY A 84 0.02 0.82 12.46
CA GLY A 84 0.20 -0.43 13.18
C GLY A 84 -0.13 -1.70 12.39
N TYR A 85 -0.63 -1.59 11.16
CA TYR A 85 -0.89 -2.76 10.30
C TYR A 85 0.40 -3.42 9.82
N SER A 86 1.45 -2.63 9.56
CA SER A 86 2.77 -3.18 9.25
C SER A 86 3.29 -4.03 10.41
N GLU A 87 3.20 -3.52 11.63
CA GLU A 87 3.69 -4.21 12.83
C GLU A 87 2.89 -5.49 13.12
N LEU A 88 1.57 -5.43 12.97
CA LEU A 88 0.70 -6.60 13.10
C LEU A 88 1.10 -7.69 12.10
N LEU A 89 1.26 -7.34 10.82
CA LEU A 89 1.63 -8.30 9.79
C LEU A 89 3.05 -8.85 10.02
N PHE A 90 4.00 -7.99 10.40
CA PHE A 90 5.36 -8.40 10.71
C PHE A 90 5.37 -9.46 11.82
N ASN A 91 4.73 -9.18 12.95
CA ASN A 91 4.67 -10.10 14.08
C ASN A 91 3.97 -11.41 13.72
N PHE A 92 2.85 -11.34 12.99
CA PHE A 92 2.17 -12.53 12.49
C PHE A 92 3.10 -13.40 11.63
N LEU A 93 3.84 -12.80 10.69
CA LEU A 93 4.78 -13.55 9.85
C LEU A 93 5.93 -14.16 10.67
N LYS A 94 6.46 -13.43 11.66
CA LYS A 94 7.48 -13.95 12.58
C LYS A 94 6.97 -15.14 13.40
N GLU A 95 5.75 -15.08 13.92
CA GLU A 95 5.12 -16.20 14.63
C GLU A 95 4.99 -17.43 13.74
N GLN A 96 4.59 -17.24 12.48
CA GLN A 96 4.50 -18.32 11.50
C GLN A 96 5.87 -18.91 11.12
N GLU A 97 6.94 -18.12 11.11
CA GLU A 97 8.31 -18.63 10.92
C GLU A 97 8.77 -19.51 12.09
N VAL A 98 8.43 -19.12 13.33
CA VAL A 98 8.81 -19.84 14.55
C VAL A 98 7.99 -21.13 14.71
N GLY A 99 6.68 -21.10 14.46
CA GLY A 99 5.80 -22.26 14.54
C GLY A 99 5.98 -23.32 13.44
N LYS A 100 6.76 -23.00 12.39
CA LYS A 100 7.17 -23.94 11.33
C LYS A 100 8.52 -24.61 11.58
N ARG A 101 9.13 -24.43 12.76
CA ARG A 101 10.31 -25.16 13.21
C ARG A 101 9.92 -26.38 14.04
#